data_AF-A0A646HGC0-F1
#
_entry.id   AF-A0A646HGC0-F1
#
_cell.length_a   1.000
_cell.length_b   1.000
_cell.length_c   1.000
_cell.angle_alpha   90.00
_cell.angle_beta   90.00
_cell.angle_gamma   90.00
#
_symmetry.space_group_name_H-M   'P 1'
#
loop_
_entity.id
_entity.type
_entity.pdbx_description
1 polymer ?
#
loop_
_entity_poly.entity_id
_entity_poly.type
_entity_poly.pdbx_seq_one_letter_code
_entity_poly.pdbx_strand_id
1 'polypeptide(L)'
;MKKLLTLVAAAFMAVSVFAQSGTPLELKGGWNAGFAGDADVYDFTISKLYGAAEFACNVNSADYPRYILEFEDPLPDNFQVNYTWKTSADAEGEATPAYGRAKGDGKTKKFELYFDQEHPYIVGVGVQHTDDKEVNLKVKKMILVAADGTEKKIDASFTGWAGTDNTVYYKGMVSFNDQWQQLMINDVAGKKDLTIKVQLEKPTPNVQMCVAYEEGEPEYYQFTGTNKATFNTRKDGVVKTIGIQYTDEKKIPLSVNVDGAWLVEKESVHIGTNGWATFASDCAVKYDDLGLEAYAVKLNDDKVSFTKLTDVVPAYTPVLLKGTADTDYEVNSNAGWAPYVPTDLKASDGTSASTDAATLYALSTVNDVTAFYPVKKDSKIPAKRCYLEVKSTSPKAAFYSLGTNFGETTGISSVENKVEKADAPVYNLAGQLVGKDYKGLVIKNGKKFVIK
;
A
#
# COMPACT_ATOMS: atom_id res chain seq x y z
N MET A 1 22.96 30.96 0.89
CA MET A 1 23.56 29.62 1.08
C MET A 1 22.64 28.81 1.99
N LYS A 2 22.26 27.60 1.53
CA LYS A 2 21.56 26.48 2.22
C LYS A 2 20.20 26.82 2.87
N LYS A 3 19.01 26.45 2.40
CA LYS A 3 18.50 25.20 1.75
C LYS A 3 19.02 23.91 2.39
N LEU A 4 18.22 23.36 3.30
CA LEU A 4 17.89 21.94 3.55
C LEU A 4 17.65 21.78 5.05
N LEU A 5 16.42 21.45 5.46
CA LEU A 5 16.08 20.54 6.57
C LEU A 5 14.59 20.67 6.89
N THR A 6 13.76 20.13 6.00
CA THR A 6 12.39 19.71 6.36
C THR A 6 11.95 18.60 5.41
N LEU A 7 12.55 17.42 5.56
CA LEU A 7 12.16 16.23 4.81
C LEU A 7 12.57 14.96 5.57
N VAL A 8 12.22 14.89 6.85
CA VAL A 8 12.26 13.66 7.66
C VAL A 8 11.06 13.70 8.61
N ALA A 9 9.86 13.53 8.06
CA ALA A 9 8.65 13.30 8.87
C ALA A 9 7.58 12.47 8.16
N ALA A 10 7.77 12.07 6.90
CA ALA A 10 6.79 11.30 6.13
C ALA A 10 7.12 9.79 6.01
N ALA A 11 8.30 9.34 6.45
CA ALA A 11 8.74 7.96 6.25
C ALA A 11 8.31 6.98 7.35
N PHE A 12 7.80 7.44 8.50
CA PHE A 12 7.43 6.56 9.63
C PHE A 12 5.92 6.45 9.89
N MET A 13 5.07 7.15 9.13
CA MET A 13 3.60 6.99 9.19
C MET A 13 3.01 6.21 8.00
N ALA A 14 3.88 5.69 7.13
CA ALA A 14 3.51 4.92 5.94
C ALA A 14 3.67 3.40 6.11
N VAL A 15 3.81 2.90 7.35
CA VAL A 15 3.21 1.60 7.72
C VAL A 15 1.70 1.83 7.76
N SER A 16 1.17 2.21 6.59
CA SER A 16 -0.11 2.85 6.37
C SER A 16 -1.24 1.96 6.86
N VAL A 17 -2.34 2.57 7.28
CA VAL A 17 -3.72 2.09 7.55
C VAL A 17 -4.14 0.71 6.96
N PHE A 18 -3.48 0.20 5.94
CA PHE A 18 -3.76 -1.03 5.20
C PHE A 18 -3.19 -2.34 5.78
N ALA A 19 -2.17 -2.32 6.65
CA ALA A 19 -1.75 -3.53 7.36
C ALA A 19 -2.86 -4.07 8.30
N GLN A 20 -3.89 -3.27 8.57
CA GLN A 20 -4.98 -3.60 9.50
C GLN A 20 -6.15 -4.40 8.88
N SER A 21 -6.25 -4.56 7.56
CA SER A 21 -7.44 -5.18 6.92
C SER A 21 -7.21 -6.53 6.22
N GLY A 22 -5.98 -7.00 6.09
CA GLY A 22 -5.65 -8.29 5.47
C GLY A 22 -5.20 -9.34 6.48
N THR A 23 -5.39 -10.62 6.18
CA THR A 23 -4.83 -11.72 7.00
C THR A 23 -3.37 -11.93 6.59
N PRO A 24 -2.38 -11.77 7.50
CA PRO A 24 -0.97 -12.00 7.17
C PRO A 24 -0.72 -13.43 6.67
N LEU A 25 0.15 -13.56 5.68
CA LEU A 25 0.56 -14.84 5.11
C LEU A 25 2.02 -15.11 5.48
N GLU A 26 2.27 -16.30 6.04
CA GLU A 26 3.60 -16.71 6.45
C GLU A 26 4.57 -16.71 5.24
N LEU A 27 5.77 -16.21 5.47
CA LEU A 27 6.90 -16.26 4.55
C LEU A 27 7.84 -17.37 5.00
N LYS A 28 8.24 -18.23 4.05
CA LYS A 28 9.25 -19.26 4.27
C LYS A 28 10.32 -19.20 3.20
N GLY A 29 11.56 -19.46 3.60
CA GLY A 29 12.69 -19.62 2.68
C GLY A 29 12.31 -20.61 1.58
N GLY A 30 12.39 -20.16 0.33
CA GLY A 30 11.99 -20.96 -0.81
C GLY A 30 13.13 -21.71 -1.45
N TRP A 31 12.92 -22.10 -2.71
CA TRP A 31 13.89 -22.87 -3.46
C TRP A 31 15.19 -22.06 -3.65
N ASN A 32 16.24 -22.50 -2.96
CA ASN A 32 17.61 -21.97 -3.01
C ASN A 32 17.77 -20.48 -2.59
N ALA A 33 16.77 -19.84 -1.99
CA ALA A 33 16.90 -18.47 -1.46
C ALA A 33 17.28 -18.48 0.03
N GLY A 34 18.18 -17.59 0.43
CA GLY A 34 18.48 -17.37 1.85
C GLY A 34 17.41 -16.45 2.46
N PHE A 35 16.74 -16.86 3.52
CA PHE A 35 15.74 -16.03 4.20
C PHE A 35 16.10 -15.85 5.67
N ALA A 36 16.15 -14.59 6.10
CA ALA A 36 16.25 -14.19 7.50
C ALA A 36 14.93 -13.51 7.87
N GLY A 37 14.06 -14.25 8.57
CA GLY A 37 12.76 -13.76 9.00
C GLY A 37 12.87 -12.76 10.15
N ASP A 38 11.95 -11.80 10.18
CA ASP A 38 11.74 -10.88 11.30
C ASP A 38 10.32 -11.09 11.82
N ALA A 39 10.16 -11.31 13.12
CA ALA A 39 8.88 -11.54 13.76
C ALA A 39 8.49 -10.34 14.65
N ASP A 40 7.19 -10.04 14.67
CA ASP A 40 6.61 -9.12 15.66
C ASP A 40 6.44 -9.80 17.02
N VAL A 41 6.23 -11.12 17.00
CA VAL A 41 6.14 -12.00 18.18
C VAL A 41 6.86 -13.30 17.85
N TYR A 42 7.87 -13.64 18.65
CA TYR A 42 8.48 -14.96 18.70
C TYR A 42 7.68 -15.86 19.63
N ASP A 43 7.29 -17.04 19.16
CA ASP A 43 6.42 -17.97 19.87
C ASP A 43 7.16 -19.28 20.12
N PHE A 44 7.45 -19.57 21.39
CA PHE A 44 8.18 -20.76 21.78
C PHE A 44 7.33 -21.61 22.71
N THR A 45 7.22 -22.91 22.39
CA THR A 45 6.73 -23.91 23.36
C THR A 45 7.93 -24.53 24.04
N ILE A 46 8.10 -24.26 25.33
CA ILE A 46 9.26 -24.72 26.11
C ILE A 46 8.80 -25.85 27.01
N SER A 47 9.47 -26.99 26.96
CA SER A 47 9.08 -28.22 27.67
C SER A 47 10.20 -28.81 28.52
N LYS A 48 11.35 -28.14 28.61
CA LYS A 48 12.47 -28.58 29.45
C LYS A 48 13.02 -27.43 30.28
N LEU A 49 13.56 -27.82 31.43
CA LEU A 49 14.35 -26.95 32.29
C LEU A 49 15.49 -26.30 31.51
N TYR A 50 15.68 -25.00 31.76
CA TYR A 50 16.68 -24.14 31.13
C TYR A 50 16.46 -23.80 29.66
N GLY A 51 15.35 -24.24 29.05
CA GLY A 51 14.93 -23.71 27.75
C GLY A 51 14.75 -22.20 27.81
N ALA A 52 15.27 -21.50 26.82
CA ALA A 52 15.32 -20.05 26.78
C ALA A 52 15.09 -19.48 25.39
N ALA A 53 14.46 -18.31 25.36
CA ALA A 53 14.61 -17.34 24.30
C ALA A 53 15.92 -16.57 24.55
N GLU A 54 16.82 -16.56 23.57
CA GLU A 54 18.14 -15.96 23.65
C GLU A 54 18.24 -14.75 22.72
N PHE A 55 18.90 -13.70 23.17
CA PHE A 55 19.13 -12.50 22.38
C PHE A 55 20.63 -12.22 22.31
N ALA A 56 21.20 -12.29 21.13
CA ALA A 56 22.61 -12.00 20.90
C ALA A 56 22.85 -10.48 20.92
N CYS A 57 23.39 -9.97 22.03
CA CYS A 57 23.64 -8.54 22.24
C CYS A 57 24.97 -8.12 21.59
N ASN A 58 26.06 -8.73 22.04
CA ASN A 58 27.44 -8.41 21.65
C ASN A 58 27.76 -6.90 21.75
N VAL A 59 27.49 -6.29 22.91
CA VAL A 59 27.66 -4.85 23.17
C VAL A 59 28.45 -4.56 24.43
N ASN A 60 29.03 -3.36 24.52
CA ASN A 60 29.57 -2.84 25.77
C ASN A 60 28.45 -2.30 26.66
N SER A 61 28.46 -2.62 27.96
CA SER A 61 27.44 -2.19 28.92
C SER A 61 27.53 -0.70 29.28
N ALA A 62 28.67 -0.04 29.06
CA ALA A 62 28.78 1.41 29.18
C ALA A 62 28.07 2.12 28.02
N ASP A 63 28.16 1.57 26.81
CA ASP A 63 27.49 2.12 25.63
C ASP A 63 25.98 1.84 25.68
N TYR A 64 25.58 0.66 26.15
CA TYR A 64 24.20 0.20 26.28
C TYR A 64 23.91 -0.25 27.72
N PRO A 65 23.66 0.66 28.67
CA PRO A 65 23.49 0.31 30.08
C PRO A 65 22.13 -0.32 30.41
N ARG A 66 21.14 -0.17 29.53
CA ARG A 66 19.75 -0.54 29.78
C ARG A 66 19.20 -1.39 28.64
N TYR A 67 18.32 -2.31 28.97
CA TYR A 67 17.55 -3.08 28.01
C TYR A 67 16.08 -3.21 28.43
N ILE A 68 15.22 -3.33 27.44
CA ILE A 68 13.78 -3.47 27.60
C ILE A 68 13.36 -4.80 26.98
N LEU A 69 12.67 -5.63 27.76
CA LEU A 69 11.99 -6.83 27.27
C LEU A 69 10.48 -6.57 27.23
N GLU A 70 9.87 -6.84 26.09
CA GLU A 70 8.43 -6.76 25.90
C GLU A 70 7.88 -8.11 25.43
N PHE A 71 6.80 -8.56 26.07
CA PHE A 71 6.14 -9.83 25.82
C PHE A 71 4.70 -9.60 25.35
N GLU A 72 4.19 -10.53 24.53
CA GLU A 72 2.81 -10.48 24.06
C GLU A 72 1.87 -10.87 25.19
N ASP A 73 2.22 -11.94 25.89
CA ASP A 73 1.58 -12.40 27.13
C ASP A 73 2.47 -12.12 28.35
N PRO A 74 1.91 -11.98 29.55
CA PRO A 74 2.73 -11.72 30.75
C PRO A 74 3.79 -12.81 30.96
N LEU A 75 4.98 -12.43 31.42
CA LEU A 75 6.07 -13.39 31.67
C LEU A 75 5.65 -14.39 32.76
N PRO A 76 5.56 -15.70 32.48
CA PRO A 76 5.06 -16.68 33.45
C PRO A 76 5.98 -16.86 34.68
N ASP A 77 5.42 -17.21 35.83
CA ASP A 77 6.11 -17.34 37.13
C ASP A 77 7.32 -18.29 37.14
N ASN A 78 7.33 -19.24 36.20
CA ASN A 78 8.38 -20.22 36.01
C ASN A 78 9.47 -19.75 35.03
N PHE A 79 9.57 -18.45 34.75
CA PHE A 79 10.69 -17.85 34.02
C PHE A 79 11.54 -16.90 34.86
N GLN A 80 12.80 -16.75 34.44
CA GLN A 80 13.70 -15.71 34.92
C GLN A 80 14.44 -15.06 33.75
N VAL A 81 14.81 -13.79 33.91
CA VAL A 81 15.67 -13.07 32.98
C VAL A 81 17.10 -13.12 33.48
N ASN A 82 18.01 -13.51 32.59
CA ASN A 82 19.45 -13.61 32.83
C ASN A 82 20.20 -12.86 31.72
N TYR A 83 21.49 -12.59 31.94
CA TYR A 83 22.40 -12.24 30.83
C TYR A 83 23.75 -12.90 31.01
N THR A 84 24.52 -12.99 29.94
CA THR A 84 25.90 -13.48 29.96
C THR A 84 26.87 -12.37 29.59
N TRP A 85 28.06 -12.40 30.17
CA TRP A 85 29.05 -11.35 29.99
C TRP A 85 30.48 -11.88 29.95
N LYS A 86 31.38 -11.04 29.43
CA LYS A 86 32.83 -11.25 29.37
C LYS A 86 33.56 -9.98 29.80
N THR A 87 34.84 -10.12 30.16
CA THR A 87 35.72 -9.00 30.52
C THR A 87 36.05 -8.09 29.32
N SER A 88 35.95 -8.61 28.09
CA SER A 88 36.04 -7.86 26.84
C SER A 88 35.42 -8.66 25.68
N ALA A 89 35.29 -8.04 24.51
CA ALA A 89 34.79 -8.71 23.30
C ALA A 89 35.69 -9.88 22.87
N ASP A 90 37.00 -9.73 23.01
CA ASP A 90 38.02 -10.70 22.58
C ASP A 90 38.42 -11.69 23.69
N ALA A 91 37.78 -11.63 24.86
CA ALA A 91 38.12 -12.53 25.97
C ALA A 91 37.85 -14.00 25.60
N GLU A 92 38.90 -14.82 25.68
CA GLU A 92 38.83 -16.26 25.51
C GLU A 92 38.02 -16.92 26.64
N GLY A 93 37.36 -18.05 26.35
CA GLY A 93 36.55 -18.80 27.30
C GLY A 93 35.05 -18.55 27.22
N GLU A 94 34.31 -19.31 28.03
CA GLU A 94 32.85 -19.26 28.12
C GLU A 94 32.36 -17.98 28.78
N ALA A 95 31.17 -17.51 28.41
CA ALA A 95 30.58 -16.32 29.00
C ALA A 95 30.06 -16.60 30.43
N THR A 96 30.26 -15.65 31.34
CA THR A 96 29.81 -15.77 32.73
C THR A 96 28.34 -15.35 32.85
N PRO A 97 27.46 -16.16 33.47
CA PRO A 97 26.06 -15.81 33.64
C PRO A 97 25.83 -14.88 34.84
N ALA A 98 24.88 -13.96 34.70
CA ALA A 98 24.27 -13.16 35.76
C ALA A 98 22.79 -13.52 35.86
N TYR A 99 22.44 -14.32 36.87
CA TYR A 99 21.10 -14.89 37.04
C TYR A 99 20.12 -13.96 37.76
N GLY A 100 18.82 -14.17 37.53
CA GLY A 100 17.75 -13.62 38.38
C GLY A 100 17.59 -12.11 38.29
N ARG A 101 17.84 -11.51 37.12
CA ARG A 101 17.70 -10.07 36.88
C ARG A 101 16.23 -9.62 36.93
N ALA A 102 15.33 -10.52 36.55
CA ALA A 102 13.91 -10.43 36.82
C ALA A 102 13.34 -11.84 36.96
N LYS A 103 12.21 -11.97 37.65
CA LYS A 103 11.42 -13.20 37.73
C LYS A 103 10.06 -12.93 37.10
N GLY A 104 9.54 -13.88 36.34
CA GLY A 104 8.17 -13.83 35.89
C GLY A 104 7.20 -13.84 37.08
N ASP A 105 6.06 -13.20 36.87
CA ASP A 105 5.01 -13.00 37.88
C ASP A 105 3.60 -13.19 37.32
N GLY A 106 3.50 -13.64 36.06
CA GLY A 106 2.25 -13.91 35.36
C GLY A 106 1.43 -12.65 35.09
N LYS A 107 1.99 -11.45 35.30
CA LYS A 107 1.29 -10.16 35.23
C LYS A 107 2.04 -9.11 34.41
N THR A 108 3.36 -9.12 34.47
CA THR A 108 4.23 -8.13 33.86
C THR A 108 4.56 -8.52 32.43
N LYS A 109 4.18 -7.66 31.47
CA LYS A 109 4.49 -7.80 30.03
C LYS A 109 5.73 -7.02 29.59
N LYS A 110 6.22 -6.10 30.42
CA LYS A 110 7.35 -5.23 30.08
C LYS A 110 8.30 -5.09 31.25
N PHE A 111 9.57 -5.39 31.01
CA PHE A 111 10.64 -5.24 32.00
C PHE A 111 11.65 -4.23 31.47
N GLU A 112 11.99 -3.25 32.29
CA GLU A 112 13.10 -2.33 32.05
C GLU A 112 14.21 -2.67 33.03
N LEU A 113 15.35 -3.13 32.50
CA LEU A 113 16.42 -3.73 33.28
C LEU A 113 17.77 -3.09 32.92
N TYR A 114 18.72 -3.21 33.84
CA TYR A 114 20.05 -2.62 33.71
C TYR A 114 21.12 -3.69 33.78
N PHE A 115 22.13 -3.57 32.92
CA PHE A 115 23.35 -4.35 33.03
C PHE A 115 24.21 -3.81 34.17
N ASP A 116 24.88 -4.73 34.87
CA ASP A 116 25.88 -4.35 35.85
C ASP A 116 27.06 -3.65 35.14
N GLN A 117 27.48 -2.51 35.67
CA GLN A 117 28.59 -1.73 35.11
C GLN A 117 29.93 -2.41 35.35
N GLU A 118 30.01 -3.36 36.28
CA GLU A 118 31.18 -4.23 36.47
C GLU A 118 31.28 -5.32 35.39
N HIS A 119 30.24 -5.51 34.56
CA HIS A 119 30.19 -6.50 33.48
C HIS A 119 30.35 -5.79 32.12
N PRO A 120 31.58 -5.58 31.62
CA PRO A 120 31.85 -4.60 30.56
C PRO A 120 31.36 -5.03 29.17
N TYR A 121 31.30 -6.32 28.87
CA TYR A 121 30.86 -6.82 27.57
C TYR A 121 29.72 -7.84 27.73
N ILE A 122 28.54 -7.49 27.22
CA ILE A 122 27.35 -8.34 27.27
C ILE A 122 27.28 -9.18 25.99
N VAL A 123 27.32 -10.50 26.16
CA VAL A 123 27.22 -11.45 25.04
C VAL A 123 25.76 -11.62 24.66
N GLY A 124 24.88 -11.90 25.62
CA GLY A 124 23.46 -12.03 25.35
C GLY A 124 22.56 -11.97 26.58
N VAL A 125 21.27 -11.84 26.33
CA VAL A 125 20.20 -11.90 27.34
C VAL A 125 19.39 -13.17 27.11
N GLY A 126 19.01 -13.85 28.18
CA GLY A 126 18.20 -15.07 28.12
C GLY A 126 16.93 -14.93 28.96
N VAL A 127 15.77 -15.21 28.38
CA VAL A 127 14.51 -15.41 29.12
C VAL A 127 14.35 -16.91 29.31
N GLN A 128 14.78 -17.37 30.48
CA GLN A 128 15.05 -18.78 30.75
C GLN A 128 13.97 -19.39 31.64
N HIS A 129 13.54 -20.59 31.26
CA HIS A 129 12.62 -21.43 32.00
C HIS A 129 13.27 -22.06 33.23
N THR A 130 12.54 -22.11 34.34
CA THR A 130 13.07 -22.47 35.68
C THR A 130 12.49 -23.77 36.25
N ASP A 131 11.51 -24.39 35.59
CA ASP A 131 11.04 -25.75 35.88
C ASP A 131 10.99 -26.61 34.60
N ASP A 132 10.34 -27.77 34.62
CA ASP A 132 10.24 -28.71 33.49
C ASP A 132 8.80 -28.80 32.94
N LYS A 133 7.92 -27.88 33.34
CA LYS A 133 6.53 -27.86 32.85
C LYS A 133 6.46 -27.20 31.50
N GLU A 134 5.67 -27.79 30.61
CA GLU A 134 5.41 -27.19 29.30
C GLU A 134 4.71 -25.83 29.46
N VAL A 135 5.25 -24.81 28.79
CA VAL A 135 4.71 -23.46 28.78
C VAL A 135 4.96 -22.80 27.43
N ASN A 136 4.05 -21.90 27.05
CA ASN A 136 4.21 -21.08 25.86
C ASN A 136 4.80 -19.71 26.28
N LEU A 137 5.87 -19.30 25.60
CA LEU A 137 6.53 -18.01 25.79
C LEU A 137 6.41 -17.18 24.51
N LYS A 138 5.70 -16.05 24.59
CA LYS A 138 5.54 -15.11 23.48
C LYS A 138 6.30 -13.82 23.70
N VAL A 139 7.40 -13.68 22.99
CA VAL A 139 8.35 -12.58 23.13
C VAL A 139 8.16 -11.61 21.97
N LYS A 140 7.86 -10.34 22.22
CA LYS A 140 7.71 -9.36 21.13
C LYS A 140 9.05 -8.85 20.65
N LYS A 141 9.83 -8.30 21.56
CA LYS A 141 11.13 -7.69 21.25
C LYS A 141 11.98 -7.53 22.50
N MET A 142 13.28 -7.53 22.27
CA MET A 142 14.24 -6.89 23.17
C MET A 142 14.79 -5.63 22.51
N ILE A 143 14.87 -4.55 23.28
CA ILE A 143 15.50 -3.30 22.86
C ILE A 143 16.70 -3.04 23.77
N LEU A 144 17.88 -2.94 23.18
CA LEU A 144 19.03 -2.33 23.85
C LEU A 144 18.90 -0.81 23.76
N VAL A 145 19.16 -0.13 24.87
CA VAL A 145 19.05 1.33 24.98
C VAL A 145 20.43 1.88 25.30
N ALA A 146 20.96 2.65 24.37
CA ALA A 146 22.24 3.31 24.50
C ALA A 146 22.21 4.39 25.59
N ALA A 147 23.39 4.76 26.10
CA ALA A 147 23.54 5.82 27.10
C ALA A 147 23.03 7.19 26.61
N ASP A 148 23.02 7.41 25.29
CA ASP A 148 22.47 8.60 24.64
C ASP A 148 20.96 8.53 24.36
N GLY A 149 20.32 7.40 24.68
CA GLY A 149 18.90 7.13 24.45
C GLY A 149 18.58 6.43 23.13
N THR A 150 19.57 6.14 22.28
CA THR A 150 19.36 5.40 21.02
C THR A 150 18.89 3.96 21.27
N GLU A 151 17.91 3.49 20.51
CA GLU A 151 17.32 2.15 20.65
C GLU A 151 17.77 1.20 19.55
N LYS A 152 18.08 -0.06 19.90
CA LYS A 152 18.44 -1.14 18.98
C LYS A 152 17.62 -2.40 19.29
N LYS A 153 16.75 -2.83 18.35
CA LYS A 153 16.02 -4.12 18.44
C LYS A 153 16.99 -5.28 18.26
N ILE A 154 16.79 -6.33 19.06
CA ILE A 154 17.48 -7.61 18.93
C ILE A 154 16.44 -8.71 18.80
N ASP A 155 16.64 -9.58 17.82
CA ASP A 155 15.78 -10.71 17.54
C ASP A 155 16.06 -11.88 18.49
N ALA A 156 15.01 -12.62 18.84
CA ALA A 156 15.14 -13.80 19.68
C ALA A 156 15.54 -15.00 18.83
N SER A 157 16.50 -15.77 19.32
CA SER A 157 16.76 -17.14 18.89
C SER A 157 16.27 -18.12 19.96
N PHE A 158 16.02 -19.37 19.56
CA PHE A 158 15.50 -20.38 20.47
C PHE A 158 16.49 -21.52 20.73
N THR A 159 16.57 -21.95 21.99
CA THR A 159 17.32 -23.14 22.41
C THR A 159 16.57 -24.42 22.02
N GLY A 160 16.66 -24.80 20.75
CA GLY A 160 15.84 -25.86 20.12
C GLY A 160 15.81 -27.23 20.82
N TRP A 161 16.80 -27.59 21.65
CA TRP A 161 16.78 -28.87 22.38
C TRP A 161 15.75 -28.92 23.53
N ALA A 162 15.27 -27.75 23.99
CA ALA A 162 14.44 -27.57 25.17
C ALA A 162 12.95 -27.31 24.86
N GLY A 163 12.54 -27.39 23.60
CA GLY A 163 11.17 -27.18 23.19
C GLY A 163 11.00 -27.10 21.67
N THR A 164 10.04 -26.31 21.21
CA THR A 164 9.75 -26.09 19.80
C THR A 164 9.58 -24.60 19.52
N ASP A 165 10.21 -24.14 18.44
CA ASP A 165 9.99 -22.81 17.90
C ASP A 165 8.77 -22.84 16.97
N ASN A 166 7.71 -22.16 17.39
CA ASN A 166 6.46 -21.99 16.63
C ASN A 166 6.39 -20.62 15.97
N THR A 167 7.48 -19.85 15.96
CA THR A 167 7.52 -18.50 15.41
C THR A 167 7.16 -18.54 13.93
N VAL A 168 6.22 -17.67 13.56
CA VAL A 168 5.81 -17.47 12.19
C VAL A 168 6.37 -16.16 11.69
N TYR A 169 7.07 -16.21 10.57
CA TYR A 169 7.67 -15.03 9.95
C TYR A 169 6.74 -14.50 8.87
N TYR A 170 6.39 -13.23 8.93
CA TYR A 170 5.55 -12.57 7.92
C TYR A 170 6.31 -11.50 7.15
N LYS A 171 7.53 -11.18 7.59
CA LYS A 171 8.42 -10.16 7.05
C LYS A 171 9.87 -10.59 7.26
N GLY A 172 10.80 -9.90 6.62
CA GLY A 172 12.22 -10.17 6.77
C GLY A 172 13.01 -9.88 5.51
N MET A 173 14.25 -10.34 5.50
CA MET A 173 15.17 -10.16 4.38
C MET A 173 15.33 -11.49 3.63
N VAL A 174 15.09 -11.47 2.32
CA VAL A 174 15.48 -12.57 1.43
C VAL A 174 16.68 -12.17 0.60
N SER A 175 17.64 -13.08 0.45
CA SER A 175 18.81 -12.97 -0.40
C SER A 175 18.73 -13.96 -1.55
N PHE A 176 18.83 -13.43 -2.76
CA PHE A 176 18.89 -14.18 -4.02
C PHE A 176 20.30 -14.13 -4.58
N ASN A 177 20.82 -15.26 -5.04
CA ASN A 177 22.10 -15.37 -5.73
C ASN A 177 22.02 -16.16 -7.06
N ASP A 178 20.84 -16.65 -7.43
CA ASP A 178 20.60 -17.28 -8.72
C ASP A 178 19.19 -16.96 -9.26
N GLN A 179 19.07 -16.91 -10.58
CA GLN A 179 17.81 -16.65 -11.28
C GLN A 179 16.77 -17.71 -10.90
N TRP A 180 15.50 -17.30 -10.79
CA TRP A 180 14.34 -18.13 -10.45
C TRP A 180 14.24 -18.61 -9.02
N GLN A 181 15.18 -18.23 -8.15
CA GLN A 181 15.03 -18.39 -6.72
C GLN A 181 13.80 -17.63 -6.21
N GLN A 182 13.17 -18.19 -5.18
CA GLN A 182 11.91 -17.65 -4.65
C GLN A 182 11.94 -17.54 -3.13
N LEU A 183 11.30 -16.49 -2.60
CA LEU A 183 10.77 -16.50 -1.25
C LEU A 183 9.33 -17.00 -1.33
N MET A 184 8.99 -18.08 -0.64
CA MET A 184 7.66 -18.68 -0.73
C MET A 184 6.70 -18.00 0.24
N ILE A 185 5.46 -17.85 -0.20
CA ILE A 185 4.32 -17.56 0.65
C ILE A 185 3.69 -18.90 1.01
N ASN A 186 3.60 -19.18 2.31
CA ASN A 186 3.06 -20.43 2.82
C ASN A 186 1.53 -20.37 2.97
N ASP A 187 0.91 -21.52 3.27
CA ASP A 187 -0.53 -21.67 3.50
C ASP A 187 -1.42 -21.25 2.31
N VAL A 188 -0.87 -21.27 1.09
CA VAL A 188 -1.61 -20.99 -0.15
C VAL A 188 -1.90 -22.24 -0.98
N ALA A 189 -1.12 -23.31 -0.78
CA ALA A 189 -1.25 -24.53 -1.57
C ALA A 189 -2.63 -25.18 -1.41
N GLY A 190 -3.20 -25.68 -2.51
CA GLY A 190 -4.53 -26.28 -2.58
C GLY A 190 -5.70 -25.29 -2.57
N LYS A 191 -5.44 -23.99 -2.33
CA LYS A 191 -6.49 -22.95 -2.32
C LYS A 191 -6.78 -22.43 -3.73
N LYS A 192 -7.90 -21.72 -3.88
CA LYS A 192 -8.39 -21.12 -5.12
C LYS A 192 -8.83 -19.68 -4.88
N ASP A 193 -8.92 -18.90 -5.95
CA ASP A 193 -9.54 -17.57 -5.98
C ASP A 193 -9.01 -16.62 -4.89
N LEU A 194 -7.69 -16.65 -4.65
CA LEU A 194 -7.03 -15.81 -3.66
C LEU A 194 -6.75 -14.42 -4.22
N THR A 195 -6.94 -13.39 -3.40
CA THR A 195 -6.38 -12.05 -3.65
C THR A 195 -5.24 -11.81 -2.67
N ILE A 196 -4.03 -11.64 -3.19
CA ILE A 196 -2.82 -11.48 -2.38
C ILE A 196 -2.22 -10.11 -2.65
N LYS A 197 -1.80 -9.48 -1.57
CA LYS A 197 -1.01 -8.25 -1.58
C LYS A 197 0.35 -8.53 -0.96
N VAL A 198 1.41 -8.09 -1.62
CA VAL A 198 2.80 -8.19 -1.15
C VAL A 198 3.41 -6.79 -1.12
N GLN A 199 4.14 -6.49 -0.04
CA GLN A 199 4.81 -5.22 0.19
C GLN A 199 6.29 -5.46 0.42
N LEU A 200 7.13 -4.81 -0.38
CA LEU A 200 8.56 -4.67 -0.16
C LEU A 200 8.82 -3.33 0.55
N GLU A 201 9.93 -3.23 1.28
CA GLU A 201 10.33 -1.99 1.95
C GLU A 201 10.48 -0.85 0.94
N LYS A 202 11.05 -1.15 -0.24
CA LYS A 202 11.30 -0.18 -1.32
C LYS A 202 11.19 -0.81 -2.71
N PRO A 203 10.98 0.02 -3.76
CA PRO A 203 10.91 -0.51 -5.13
C PRO A 203 12.20 -1.22 -5.46
N THR A 204 12.08 -2.46 -5.92
CA THR A 204 13.22 -3.35 -6.15
C THR A 204 13.12 -3.90 -7.57
N PRO A 205 14.17 -3.74 -8.40
CA PRO A 205 14.17 -4.28 -9.76
C PRO A 205 14.37 -5.79 -9.76
N ASN A 206 14.11 -6.43 -10.90
CA ASN A 206 14.40 -7.85 -11.15
C ASN A 206 13.71 -8.82 -10.17
N VAL A 207 12.55 -8.42 -9.65
CA VAL A 207 11.68 -9.28 -8.84
C VAL A 207 10.25 -9.22 -9.36
N GLN A 208 9.56 -10.35 -9.30
CA GLN A 208 8.16 -10.50 -9.65
C GLN A 208 7.47 -11.47 -8.70
N MET A 209 6.14 -11.49 -8.69
CA MET A 209 5.38 -12.58 -8.10
C MET A 209 5.26 -13.72 -9.10
N CYS A 210 5.42 -14.95 -8.62
CA CYS A 210 5.19 -16.17 -9.38
C CYS A 210 4.05 -16.95 -8.70
N VAL A 211 3.02 -17.31 -9.47
CA VAL A 211 1.93 -18.17 -9.04
C VAL A 211 1.97 -19.42 -9.90
N ALA A 212 2.35 -20.55 -9.31
CA ALA A 212 2.26 -21.84 -9.97
C ALA A 212 0.97 -22.55 -9.53
N TYR A 213 0.33 -23.23 -10.48
CA TYR A 213 -0.89 -24.00 -10.28
C TYR A 213 -0.59 -25.49 -10.37
N GLU A 214 -1.50 -26.33 -9.86
CA GLU A 214 -1.39 -27.79 -10.00
C GLU A 214 -1.50 -28.24 -11.47
N GLU A 215 -2.28 -27.51 -12.27
CA GLU A 215 -2.45 -27.74 -13.70
C GLU A 215 -2.23 -26.44 -14.49
N GLY A 216 -1.69 -26.53 -15.70
CA GLY A 216 -1.48 -25.37 -16.58
C GLY A 216 -0.26 -24.51 -16.24
N GLU A 217 -0.11 -23.42 -17.00
CA GLU A 217 1.06 -22.55 -16.91
C GLU A 217 1.05 -21.65 -15.67
N PRO A 218 2.22 -21.29 -15.11
CA PRO A 218 2.35 -20.28 -14.08
C PRO A 218 1.94 -18.88 -14.56
N GLU A 219 1.53 -18.04 -13.62
CA GLU A 219 1.27 -16.62 -13.85
C GLU A 219 2.29 -15.76 -13.11
N TYR A 220 2.66 -14.65 -13.74
CA TYR A 220 3.67 -13.74 -13.22
C TYR A 220 3.09 -12.35 -13.06
N TYR A 221 3.23 -11.76 -11.87
CA TYR A 221 2.72 -10.42 -11.57
C TYR A 221 3.86 -9.48 -11.18
N GLN A 222 3.86 -8.27 -11.72
CA GLN A 222 4.96 -7.32 -11.55
C GLN A 222 4.72 -6.38 -10.37
N PHE A 223 5.79 -5.93 -9.70
CA PHE A 223 5.76 -4.83 -8.72
C PHE A 223 5.65 -3.46 -9.41
N THR A 224 4.73 -3.30 -10.36
CA THR A 224 4.59 -2.20 -11.32
C THR A 224 5.02 -0.82 -10.77
N GLY A 225 6.24 -0.40 -11.06
CA GLY A 225 6.79 0.92 -10.69
C GLY A 225 6.76 1.27 -9.20
N THR A 226 6.51 0.29 -8.32
CA THR A 226 6.30 0.50 -6.89
C THR A 226 6.97 -0.61 -6.08
N ASN A 227 6.79 -0.58 -4.76
CA ASN A 227 7.18 -1.64 -3.85
C ASN A 227 6.01 -2.55 -3.47
N LYS A 228 4.90 -2.50 -4.22
CA LYS A 228 3.67 -3.25 -3.93
C LYS A 228 3.28 -4.10 -5.14
N ALA A 229 2.77 -5.29 -4.86
CA ALA A 229 2.09 -6.12 -5.85
C ALA A 229 0.77 -6.58 -5.25
N THR A 230 -0.34 -6.32 -5.94
CA THR A 230 -1.64 -6.92 -5.61
C THR A 230 -2.11 -7.70 -6.83
N PHE A 231 -2.56 -8.92 -6.62
CA PHE A 231 -3.05 -9.78 -7.69
C PHE A 231 -4.07 -10.78 -7.16
N ASN A 232 -4.89 -11.26 -8.07
CA ASN A 232 -5.84 -12.34 -7.90
C ASN A 232 -5.27 -13.57 -8.60
N THR A 233 -5.36 -14.74 -7.98
CA THR A 233 -5.13 -15.99 -8.69
C THR A 233 -6.23 -16.18 -9.72
N ARG A 234 -5.93 -16.82 -10.84
CA ARG A 234 -6.93 -17.10 -11.87
C ARG A 234 -8.09 -17.93 -11.32
N LYS A 235 -9.26 -17.66 -11.89
CA LYS A 235 -10.52 -18.27 -11.46
C LYS A 235 -10.43 -19.79 -11.47
N ASP A 236 -10.90 -20.42 -10.39
CA ASP A 236 -10.95 -21.87 -10.17
C ASP A 236 -9.58 -22.59 -10.14
N GLY A 237 -8.48 -21.87 -10.32
CA GLY A 237 -7.12 -22.42 -10.36
C GLY A 237 -6.64 -22.87 -8.99
N VAL A 238 -6.31 -24.17 -8.85
CA VAL A 238 -5.71 -24.71 -7.62
C VAL A 238 -4.26 -24.26 -7.54
N VAL A 239 -3.96 -23.42 -6.56
CA VAL A 239 -2.60 -22.92 -6.30
C VAL A 239 -1.72 -24.07 -5.83
N LYS A 240 -0.57 -24.23 -6.48
CA LYS A 240 0.51 -25.10 -6.02
C LYS A 240 1.48 -24.32 -5.14
N THR A 241 1.95 -23.18 -5.63
CA THR A 241 2.88 -22.31 -4.90
C THR A 241 2.73 -20.85 -5.30
N ILE A 242 3.02 -19.94 -4.37
CA ILE A 242 3.15 -18.51 -4.63
C ILE A 242 4.47 -18.03 -4.02
N GLY A 243 5.21 -17.20 -4.73
CA GLY A 243 6.46 -16.66 -4.21
C GLY A 243 6.92 -15.38 -4.88
N ILE A 244 7.76 -14.63 -4.17
CA ILE A 244 8.54 -13.52 -4.73
C ILE A 244 9.74 -14.15 -5.43
N GLN A 245 9.83 -13.98 -6.75
CA GLN A 245 10.80 -14.62 -7.61
C GLN A 245 11.81 -13.61 -8.16
N TYR A 246 13.09 -13.98 -8.11
CA TYR A 246 14.17 -13.22 -8.71
C TYR A 246 14.35 -13.55 -10.19
N THR A 247 14.46 -12.53 -11.04
CA THR A 247 14.36 -12.68 -12.51
C THR A 247 15.61 -12.28 -13.28
N ASP A 248 16.65 -11.75 -12.63
CA ASP A 248 17.85 -11.26 -13.34
C ASP A 248 18.62 -12.41 -13.99
N GLU A 249 18.68 -12.38 -15.32
CA GLU A 249 19.48 -13.32 -16.12
C GLU A 249 20.98 -13.22 -15.83
N LYS A 250 21.45 -12.07 -15.31
CA LYS A 250 22.87 -11.84 -14.97
C LYS A 250 23.26 -12.39 -13.61
N LYS A 251 22.29 -12.87 -12.80
CA LYS A 251 22.53 -13.48 -11.48
C LYS A 251 23.32 -12.59 -10.51
N ILE A 252 23.05 -11.28 -10.53
CA ILE A 252 23.71 -10.31 -9.63
C ILE A 252 23.06 -10.42 -8.24
N PRO A 253 23.79 -10.86 -7.19
CA PRO A 253 23.17 -11.07 -5.88
C PRO A 253 22.35 -9.88 -5.38
N LEU A 254 21.15 -10.17 -4.87
CA LEU A 254 20.18 -9.16 -4.45
C LEU A 254 19.58 -9.54 -3.09
N SER A 255 19.58 -8.59 -2.16
CA SER A 255 18.79 -8.71 -0.92
C SER A 255 17.56 -7.82 -0.99
N VAL A 256 16.42 -8.38 -0.60
CA VAL A 256 15.11 -7.73 -0.64
C VAL A 256 14.50 -7.80 0.75
N ASN A 257 14.18 -6.63 1.32
CA ASN A 257 13.40 -6.54 2.54
C ASN A 257 11.91 -6.57 2.18
N VAL A 258 11.20 -7.51 2.78
CA VAL A 258 9.77 -7.75 2.59
C VAL A 258 9.07 -7.31 3.87
N ASP A 259 8.17 -6.33 3.76
CA ASP A 259 7.34 -5.86 4.88
C ASP A 259 6.19 -6.84 5.16
N GLY A 260 5.78 -7.58 4.14
CA GLY A 260 4.99 -8.79 4.29
C GLY A 260 4.10 -9.15 3.11
N ALA A 261 3.27 -10.17 3.31
CA ALA A 261 2.24 -10.61 2.40
C ALA A 261 0.91 -10.81 3.15
N TRP A 262 -0.21 -10.51 2.50
CA TRP A 262 -1.54 -10.61 3.08
C TRP A 262 -2.54 -11.18 2.09
N LEU A 263 -3.43 -12.03 2.60
CA LEU A 263 -4.70 -12.35 1.96
C LEU A 263 -5.65 -11.17 2.20
N VAL A 264 -6.20 -10.62 1.11
CA VAL A 264 -7.08 -9.45 1.16
C VAL A 264 -8.40 -9.73 0.45
N GLU A 265 -9.39 -8.87 0.67
CA GLU A 265 -10.64 -8.93 -0.09
C GLU A 265 -10.40 -8.48 -1.54
N LYS A 266 -11.14 -9.13 -2.44
CA LYS A 266 -11.14 -8.79 -3.86
C LYS A 266 -11.82 -7.45 -4.09
N GLU A 267 -11.20 -6.59 -4.90
CA GLU A 267 -11.76 -5.29 -5.23
C GLU A 267 -13.01 -5.42 -6.14
N SER A 268 -13.96 -4.50 -5.95
CA SER A 268 -15.08 -4.31 -6.86
C SER A 268 -15.24 -2.83 -7.22
N VAL A 269 -15.83 -2.57 -8.37
CA VAL A 269 -16.22 -1.23 -8.81
C VAL A 269 -17.70 -1.20 -9.16
N HIS A 270 -18.41 -0.25 -8.56
CA HIS A 270 -19.81 0.02 -8.87
C HIS A 270 -19.89 1.07 -9.99
N ILE A 271 -20.53 0.70 -11.11
CA ILE A 271 -20.88 1.64 -12.17
C ILE A 271 -22.20 2.31 -11.79
N GLY A 272 -22.17 3.64 -11.62
CA GLY A 272 -23.35 4.38 -11.20
C GLY A 272 -24.50 4.30 -12.20
N THR A 273 -25.69 4.76 -11.80
CA THR A 273 -26.89 4.82 -12.66
C THR A 273 -26.71 5.62 -13.95
N ASN A 274 -25.70 6.48 -14.00
CA ASN A 274 -25.28 7.25 -15.17
C ASN A 274 -24.41 6.44 -16.16
N GLY A 275 -24.04 5.19 -15.84
CA GLY A 275 -23.17 4.35 -16.66
C GLY A 275 -21.67 4.65 -16.52
N TRP A 276 -21.27 5.47 -15.54
CA TRP A 276 -19.88 5.90 -15.36
C TRP A 276 -19.35 5.72 -13.94
N ALA A 277 -18.04 5.47 -13.84
CA ALA A 277 -17.31 5.50 -12.58
C ALA A 277 -15.87 6.00 -12.79
N THR A 278 -15.22 6.42 -11.72
CA THR A 278 -13.75 6.55 -11.70
C THR A 278 -13.20 5.52 -10.74
N PHE A 279 -12.06 4.92 -11.10
CA PHE A 279 -11.47 3.87 -10.30
C PHE A 279 -9.95 3.80 -10.48
N ALA A 280 -9.25 3.47 -9.40
CA ALA A 280 -7.84 3.11 -9.40
C ALA A 280 -7.67 1.80 -8.64
N SER A 281 -7.45 0.70 -9.39
CA SER A 281 -7.27 -0.63 -8.81
C SER A 281 -5.90 -0.76 -8.13
N ASP A 282 -5.79 -1.60 -7.11
CA ASP A 282 -4.50 -2.01 -6.53
C ASP A 282 -3.74 -3.03 -7.39
N CYS A 283 -4.36 -3.59 -8.42
CA CYS A 283 -3.76 -4.57 -9.33
C CYS A 283 -3.78 -4.08 -10.78
N ALA A 284 -2.96 -4.71 -11.64
CA ALA A 284 -3.03 -4.46 -13.08
C ALA A 284 -4.30 -5.11 -13.65
N VAL A 285 -5.06 -4.42 -14.50
CA VAL A 285 -6.39 -4.85 -14.96
C VAL A 285 -6.53 -4.67 -16.45
N LYS A 286 -7.11 -5.66 -17.15
CA LYS A 286 -7.60 -5.50 -18.51
C LYS A 286 -9.11 -5.34 -18.51
N TYR A 287 -9.58 -4.10 -18.52
CA TYR A 287 -11.01 -3.78 -18.30
C TYR A 287 -11.94 -4.33 -19.38
N ASP A 288 -11.46 -4.48 -20.63
CA ASP A 288 -12.23 -5.08 -21.72
C ASP A 288 -12.67 -6.52 -21.38
N ASP A 289 -11.83 -7.29 -20.68
CA ASP A 289 -12.14 -8.66 -20.25
C ASP A 289 -13.25 -8.70 -19.17
N LEU A 290 -13.52 -7.56 -18.52
CA LEU A 290 -14.61 -7.38 -17.55
C LEU A 290 -15.89 -6.81 -18.20
N GLY A 291 -15.87 -6.52 -19.50
CA GLY A 291 -16.98 -5.84 -20.19
C GLY A 291 -17.07 -4.33 -19.88
N LEU A 292 -15.97 -3.73 -19.43
CA LEU A 292 -15.88 -2.30 -19.12
C LEU A 292 -15.01 -1.58 -20.16
N GLU A 293 -15.42 -0.38 -20.58
CA GLU A 293 -14.55 0.50 -21.35
C GLU A 293 -13.76 1.40 -20.39
N ALA A 294 -12.43 1.43 -20.54
CA ALA A 294 -11.56 2.28 -19.74
C ALA A 294 -10.95 3.42 -20.55
N TYR A 295 -10.78 4.57 -19.92
CA TYR A 295 -10.23 5.77 -20.54
C TYR A 295 -9.20 6.45 -19.64
N ALA A 296 -8.06 6.78 -20.23
CA ALA A 296 -7.17 7.79 -19.66
C ALA A 296 -7.76 9.17 -19.93
N VAL A 297 -7.66 10.07 -18.94
CA VAL A 297 -8.21 11.43 -19.03
C VAL A 297 -7.06 12.41 -19.02
N LYS A 298 -7.10 13.39 -19.93
CA LYS A 298 -6.14 14.49 -19.97
C LYS A 298 -6.87 15.83 -19.84
N LEU A 299 -6.37 16.69 -18.96
CA LEU A 299 -6.88 18.03 -18.73
C LEU A 299 -6.11 19.02 -19.62
N ASN A 300 -6.82 19.67 -20.53
CA ASN A 300 -6.27 20.70 -21.42
C ASN A 300 -6.98 22.02 -21.13
N ASP A 301 -6.31 22.96 -20.45
CA ASP A 301 -6.78 24.31 -20.05
C ASP A 301 -8.22 24.39 -19.49
N ASP A 302 -9.24 24.32 -20.34
CA ASP A 302 -10.68 24.40 -20.02
C ASP A 302 -11.49 23.12 -20.31
N LYS A 303 -10.87 22.05 -20.83
CA LYS A 303 -11.54 20.84 -21.31
C LYS A 303 -10.81 19.56 -20.92
N VAL A 304 -11.52 18.45 -20.98
CA VAL A 304 -10.96 17.11 -20.83
C VAL A 304 -11.01 16.35 -22.15
N SER A 305 -9.96 15.60 -22.44
CA SER A 305 -9.89 14.66 -23.56
C SER A 305 -9.69 13.24 -23.04
N PHE A 306 -10.24 12.26 -23.77
CA PHE A 306 -10.27 10.86 -23.36
C PHE A 306 -9.54 10.01 -24.38
N THR A 307 -8.67 9.11 -23.91
CA THR A 307 -8.01 8.11 -24.73
C THR A 307 -8.51 6.75 -24.29
N LYS A 308 -9.18 6.01 -25.18
CA LYS A 308 -9.63 4.64 -24.87
C LYS A 308 -8.42 3.74 -24.64
N LEU A 309 -8.47 2.97 -23.57
CA LEU A 309 -7.47 1.98 -23.19
C LEU A 309 -8.02 0.62 -23.58
N THR A 310 -7.25 -0.14 -24.37
CA THR A 310 -7.61 -1.49 -24.86
C THR A 310 -6.62 -2.56 -24.40
N ASP A 311 -5.52 -2.12 -23.79
CA ASP A 311 -4.49 -2.97 -23.22
C ASP A 311 -4.60 -2.99 -21.69
N VAL A 312 -3.75 -3.77 -21.03
CA VAL A 312 -3.67 -3.85 -19.57
C VAL A 312 -3.35 -2.46 -18.99
N VAL A 313 -4.14 -2.05 -18.00
CA VAL A 313 -3.92 -0.85 -17.21
C VAL A 313 -3.11 -1.22 -15.98
N PRO A 314 -1.96 -0.58 -15.70
CA PRO A 314 -1.14 -0.90 -14.53
C PRO A 314 -1.86 -0.64 -13.21
N ALA A 315 -1.44 -1.35 -12.16
CA ALA A 315 -1.89 -1.08 -10.80
C ALA A 315 -1.71 0.39 -10.42
N TYR A 316 -2.61 0.88 -9.58
CA TYR A 316 -2.68 2.24 -9.07
C TYR A 316 -2.89 3.32 -10.14
N THR A 317 -3.21 2.94 -11.38
CA THR A 317 -3.47 3.89 -12.47
C THR A 317 -4.93 4.36 -12.44
N PRO A 318 -5.18 5.67 -12.32
CA PRO A 318 -6.53 6.22 -12.33
C PRO A 318 -7.18 6.18 -13.72
N VAL A 319 -8.39 5.62 -13.81
CA VAL A 319 -9.16 5.56 -15.07
C VAL A 319 -10.59 6.06 -14.89
N LEU A 320 -11.16 6.56 -16.00
CA LEU A 320 -12.60 6.70 -16.16
C LEU A 320 -13.14 5.41 -16.78
N LEU A 321 -14.20 4.86 -16.19
CA LEU A 321 -14.83 3.62 -16.62
C LEU A 321 -16.24 3.88 -17.13
N LYS A 322 -16.63 3.18 -18.19
CA LYS A 322 -17.98 3.08 -18.70
C LYS A 322 -18.45 1.63 -18.69
N GLY A 323 -19.68 1.39 -18.25
CA GLY A 323 -20.26 0.04 -18.19
C GLY A 323 -21.78 0.08 -18.12
N THR A 324 -22.39 -1.08 -17.89
CA THR A 324 -23.84 -1.17 -17.59
C THR A 324 -24.15 -0.37 -16.33
N ALA A 325 -25.16 0.49 -16.42
CA ALA A 325 -25.60 1.32 -15.30
C ALA A 325 -26.06 0.47 -14.11
N ASP A 326 -25.79 0.97 -12.89
CA ASP A 326 -26.22 0.36 -11.62
C ASP A 326 -25.76 -1.10 -11.47
N THR A 327 -24.49 -1.36 -11.79
CA THR A 327 -23.92 -2.71 -11.82
C THR A 327 -22.56 -2.74 -11.14
N ASP A 328 -22.34 -3.76 -10.31
CA ASP A 328 -21.05 -4.05 -9.69
C ASP A 328 -20.22 -5.00 -10.56
N TYR A 329 -18.93 -4.69 -10.68
CA TYR A 329 -17.95 -5.51 -11.40
C TYR A 329 -16.84 -5.92 -10.45
N GLU A 330 -16.59 -7.22 -10.34
CA GLU A 330 -15.39 -7.72 -9.66
C GLU A 330 -14.15 -7.40 -10.49
N VAL A 331 -13.12 -6.91 -9.81
CA VAL A 331 -11.85 -6.58 -10.47
C VAL A 331 -10.96 -7.82 -10.47
N ASN A 332 -10.61 -8.28 -11.66
CA ASN A 332 -9.64 -9.38 -11.86
C ASN A 332 -8.30 -8.80 -12.31
N SER A 333 -7.22 -9.33 -11.74
CA SER A 333 -5.88 -8.91 -12.14
C SER A 333 -5.51 -9.58 -13.44
N ASN A 334 -4.77 -8.88 -14.28
CA ASN A 334 -4.15 -9.43 -15.47
C ASN A 334 -2.69 -9.79 -15.15
N ALA A 335 -2.29 -11.01 -15.48
CA ALA A 335 -0.91 -11.47 -15.33
C ALA A 335 -0.02 -10.88 -16.43
N GLY A 336 1.23 -10.59 -16.10
CA GLY A 336 2.23 -10.08 -17.02
C GLY A 336 2.57 -8.61 -16.83
N TRP A 337 3.17 -8.02 -17.87
CA TRP A 337 3.61 -6.63 -17.87
C TRP A 337 2.50 -5.71 -18.39
N ALA A 338 2.30 -4.58 -17.71
CA ALA A 338 1.35 -3.56 -18.12
C ALA A 338 2.08 -2.31 -18.65
N PRO A 339 1.65 -1.75 -19.79
CA PRO A 339 2.23 -0.53 -20.34
C PRO A 339 1.98 0.70 -19.47
N TYR A 340 2.90 1.66 -19.52
CA TYR A 340 2.68 2.96 -18.88
C TYR A 340 1.48 3.68 -19.51
N VAL A 341 0.54 4.12 -18.66
CA VAL A 341 -0.66 4.85 -19.07
C VAL A 341 -0.59 6.29 -18.56
N PRO A 342 -0.39 7.29 -19.44
CA PRO A 342 -0.43 8.69 -19.05
C PRO A 342 -1.88 9.16 -18.83
N THR A 343 -2.18 9.64 -17.63
CA THR A 343 -3.50 10.19 -17.23
C THR A 343 -3.30 11.33 -16.23
N ASP A 344 -4.12 12.38 -16.33
CA ASP A 344 -4.13 13.51 -15.39
C ASP A 344 -5.08 13.28 -14.20
N LEU A 345 -5.84 12.18 -14.22
CA LEU A 345 -6.59 11.74 -13.04
C LEU A 345 -5.62 11.35 -11.92
N LYS A 346 -6.02 11.66 -10.69
CA LYS A 346 -5.34 11.26 -9.46
C LYS A 346 -6.23 10.30 -8.68
N ALA A 347 -5.63 9.27 -8.11
CA ALA A 347 -6.33 8.37 -7.19
C ALA A 347 -6.49 9.05 -5.82
N SER A 348 -7.64 8.86 -5.19
CA SER A 348 -7.83 9.23 -3.78
C SER A 348 -7.55 8.06 -2.86
N ASP A 349 -6.90 8.34 -1.74
CA ASP A 349 -6.67 7.43 -0.62
C ASP A 349 -7.78 7.52 0.46
N GLY A 350 -8.86 8.27 0.20
CA GLY A 350 -9.93 8.53 1.17
C GLY A 350 -9.69 9.77 2.04
N THR A 351 -8.51 10.40 1.94
CA THR A 351 -8.15 11.61 2.68
C THR A 351 -8.05 12.85 1.80
N SER A 352 -7.98 12.68 0.47
CA SER A 352 -7.91 13.78 -0.49
C SER A 352 -9.10 14.71 -0.32
N ALA A 353 -8.81 15.95 0.05
CA ALA A 353 -9.81 17.00 0.26
C ALA A 353 -9.33 18.30 -0.39
N SER A 354 -10.29 19.07 -0.88
CA SER A 354 -10.02 20.33 -1.56
C SER A 354 -9.83 21.47 -0.55
N THR A 355 -8.78 22.28 -0.69
CA THR A 355 -8.55 23.48 0.15
C THR A 355 -9.39 24.68 -0.29
N ASP A 356 -9.81 24.70 -1.56
CA ASP A 356 -10.82 25.57 -2.17
C ASP A 356 -11.80 24.69 -2.95
N ALA A 357 -13.08 25.03 -3.05
CA ALA A 357 -14.06 24.18 -3.73
C ALA A 357 -13.70 23.85 -5.19
N ALA A 358 -12.90 24.69 -5.85
CA ALA A 358 -12.57 24.56 -7.27
C ALA A 358 -11.15 24.03 -7.58
N THR A 359 -10.41 23.50 -6.60
CA THR A 359 -9.07 22.92 -6.84
C THR A 359 -9.10 21.44 -7.20
N LEU A 360 -10.08 20.69 -6.69
CA LEU A 360 -10.29 19.28 -7.03
C LEU A 360 -11.64 19.11 -7.72
N TYR A 361 -11.69 18.29 -8.77
CA TYR A 361 -12.93 17.97 -9.48
C TYR A 361 -13.14 16.45 -9.53
N ALA A 362 -14.27 15.98 -9.00
CA ALA A 362 -14.62 14.57 -8.95
C ALA A 362 -15.82 14.28 -9.86
N LEU A 363 -15.90 13.06 -10.39
CA LEU A 363 -17.02 12.62 -11.21
C LEU A 363 -18.32 12.66 -10.40
N SER A 364 -19.33 13.35 -10.91
CA SER A 364 -20.66 13.42 -10.32
C SER A 364 -21.71 13.67 -11.41
N THR A 365 -22.98 13.49 -11.06
CA THR A 365 -24.12 13.82 -11.92
C THR A 365 -24.94 14.92 -11.26
N VAL A 366 -25.15 16.03 -11.97
CA VAL A 366 -25.96 17.16 -11.51
C VAL A 366 -26.96 17.50 -12.62
N ASN A 367 -28.26 17.43 -12.33
CA ASN A 367 -29.33 17.67 -13.30
C ASN A 367 -29.13 16.84 -14.59
N ASP A 368 -28.92 15.53 -14.43
CA ASP A 368 -28.69 14.55 -15.50
C ASP A 368 -27.42 14.77 -16.35
N VAL A 369 -26.57 15.72 -15.97
CA VAL A 369 -25.27 15.95 -16.62
C VAL A 369 -24.19 15.27 -15.79
N THR A 370 -23.52 14.27 -16.37
CA THR A 370 -22.35 13.62 -15.77
C THR A 370 -21.07 14.32 -16.21
N ALA A 371 -20.31 14.81 -15.25
CA ALA A 371 -19.08 15.58 -15.49
C ALA A 371 -18.18 15.54 -14.26
N PHE A 372 -16.96 16.08 -14.39
CA PHE A 372 -16.12 16.36 -13.23
C PHE A 372 -16.53 17.69 -12.61
N TYR A 373 -17.14 17.64 -11.42
CA TYR A 373 -17.63 18.80 -10.67
C TYR A 373 -16.69 19.18 -9.52
N PRO A 374 -16.63 20.48 -9.16
CA PRO A 374 -15.81 20.97 -8.05
C PRO A 374 -16.17 20.27 -6.73
N VAL A 375 -15.16 19.74 -6.05
CA VAL A 375 -15.31 19.10 -4.74
C VAL A 375 -15.41 20.19 -3.67
N LYS A 376 -16.51 20.18 -2.92
CA LYS A 376 -16.72 21.13 -1.82
C LYS A 376 -15.50 21.17 -0.89
N LYS A 377 -15.18 22.37 -0.41
CA LYS A 377 -14.08 22.58 0.54
C LYS A 377 -14.22 21.61 1.73
N ASP A 378 -13.09 21.03 2.15
CA ASP A 378 -12.98 20.10 3.28
C ASP A 378 -13.78 18.79 3.11
N SER A 379 -14.41 18.56 1.95
CA SER A 379 -15.06 17.28 1.64
C SER A 379 -14.04 16.29 1.11
N LYS A 380 -13.96 15.14 1.78
CA LYS A 380 -13.08 14.04 1.40
C LYS A 380 -13.64 13.29 0.20
N ILE A 381 -12.77 12.98 -0.74
CA ILE A 381 -13.07 12.07 -1.84
C ILE A 381 -12.87 10.64 -1.31
N PRO A 382 -13.84 9.72 -1.48
CA PRO A 382 -13.68 8.33 -1.05
C PRO A 382 -12.47 7.65 -1.68
N ALA A 383 -11.88 6.69 -0.96
CA ALA A 383 -10.75 5.90 -1.47
C ALA A 383 -11.12 5.21 -2.80
N LYS A 384 -10.12 4.98 -3.66
CA LYS A 384 -10.24 4.34 -4.99
C LYS A 384 -10.97 5.15 -6.05
N ARG A 385 -11.74 6.18 -5.69
CA ARG A 385 -12.25 7.15 -6.66
C ARG A 385 -11.13 8.05 -7.17
N CYS A 386 -11.35 8.63 -8.34
CA CYS A 386 -10.35 9.49 -8.98
C CYS A 386 -10.89 10.89 -9.23
N TYR A 387 -9.96 11.83 -9.32
CA TYR A 387 -10.27 13.25 -9.47
C TYR A 387 -9.24 13.96 -10.34
N LEU A 388 -9.63 15.12 -10.87
CA LEU A 388 -8.72 16.06 -11.52
C LEU A 388 -8.29 17.10 -10.51
N GLU A 389 -7.00 17.43 -10.51
CA GLU A 389 -6.48 18.56 -9.76
C GLU A 389 -6.18 19.72 -10.71
N VAL A 390 -6.80 20.86 -10.44
CA VAL A 390 -6.65 22.08 -11.24
C VAL A 390 -5.84 23.07 -10.45
N LYS A 391 -4.80 23.64 -11.09
CA LYS A 391 -3.95 24.66 -10.48
C LYS A 391 -4.80 25.86 -10.07
N SER A 392 -4.57 26.38 -8.87
CA SER A 392 -5.33 27.51 -8.30
C SER A 392 -5.25 28.80 -9.13
N THR A 393 -4.23 28.94 -9.98
CA THR A 393 -4.05 30.07 -10.90
C THR A 393 -4.87 29.95 -12.19
N SER A 394 -5.43 28.77 -12.49
CA SER A 394 -6.26 28.57 -13.68
C SER A 394 -7.67 29.14 -13.45
N PRO A 395 -8.37 29.60 -14.51
CA PRO A 395 -9.77 29.96 -14.40
C PRO A 395 -10.60 28.81 -13.83
N LYS A 396 -11.42 29.09 -12.80
CA LYS A 396 -12.27 28.09 -12.15
C LYS A 396 -13.40 27.69 -13.10
N ALA A 397 -13.33 26.47 -13.64
CA ALA A 397 -14.42 25.89 -14.42
C ALA A 397 -15.60 25.54 -13.51
N ALA A 398 -16.83 25.66 -14.02
CA ALA A 398 -18.00 25.20 -13.28
C ALA A 398 -18.03 23.66 -13.17
N PHE A 399 -17.58 22.98 -14.23
CA PHE A 399 -17.35 21.55 -14.33
C PHE A 399 -16.54 21.26 -15.61
N TYR A 400 -15.94 20.07 -15.69
CA TYR A 400 -15.36 19.55 -16.93
C TYR A 400 -16.25 18.45 -17.50
N SER A 401 -16.95 18.77 -18.59
CA SER A 401 -17.89 17.86 -19.26
C SER A 401 -17.16 16.66 -19.85
N LEU A 402 -17.80 15.48 -19.82
CA LEU A 402 -17.35 14.32 -20.63
C LEU A 402 -17.49 14.59 -22.14
N GLY A 403 -18.24 15.65 -22.51
CA GLY A 403 -18.39 16.17 -23.87
C GLY A 403 -19.23 15.28 -24.78
N THR A 404 -19.28 15.63 -26.06
CA THR A 404 -19.92 14.83 -27.12
C THR A 404 -19.08 13.60 -27.53
N ASN A 405 -17.93 13.38 -26.89
CA ASN A 405 -16.99 12.30 -27.21
C ASN A 405 -17.61 10.90 -27.07
N PHE A 406 -18.71 10.80 -26.33
CA PHE A 406 -19.45 9.57 -26.07
C PHE A 406 -20.86 9.58 -26.66
N GLY A 407 -21.17 10.50 -27.59
CA GLY A 407 -22.42 10.53 -28.34
C GLY A 407 -23.59 11.25 -27.64
N GLU A 408 -23.40 11.79 -26.44
CA GLU A 408 -24.43 12.59 -25.77
C GLU A 408 -24.44 14.02 -26.35
N THR A 409 -25.38 14.28 -27.25
CA THR A 409 -25.64 15.62 -27.77
C THR A 409 -26.51 16.41 -26.81
N THR A 410 -25.94 17.01 -25.77
CA THR A 410 -26.57 18.21 -25.21
C THR A 410 -26.13 19.37 -26.08
N GLY A 411 -26.95 19.70 -27.09
CA GLY A 411 -26.70 20.85 -27.95
C GLY A 411 -26.38 22.09 -27.10
N ILE A 412 -25.26 22.75 -27.42
CA ILE A 412 -24.63 23.91 -26.77
C ILE A 412 -23.53 23.53 -25.76
N SER A 413 -22.29 23.48 -26.24
CA SER A 413 -21.07 23.26 -25.46
C SER A 413 -20.46 24.53 -24.86
N SER A 414 -20.94 25.72 -25.25
CA SER A 414 -20.58 27.01 -24.66
C SER A 414 -21.49 28.12 -25.17
N VAL A 415 -21.79 29.11 -24.32
CA VAL A 415 -22.22 30.44 -24.77
C VAL A 415 -20.95 31.27 -24.83
N GLU A 416 -20.40 31.50 -26.03
CA GLU A 416 -19.39 32.55 -26.19
C GLU A 416 -20.06 33.88 -25.77
N ASN A 417 -19.63 34.45 -24.64
CA ASN A 417 -19.86 35.87 -24.38
C ASN A 417 -18.94 36.68 -25.32
N LYS A 418 -19.30 36.71 -26.61
CA LYS A 418 -18.76 37.71 -27.52
C LYS A 418 -19.15 39.08 -26.96
N VAL A 419 -18.14 39.93 -26.76
CA VAL A 419 -18.29 41.33 -26.39
C VAL A 419 -19.37 41.95 -27.26
N GLU A 420 -20.32 42.67 -26.65
CA GLU A 420 -21.41 43.30 -27.37
C GLU A 420 -20.85 44.23 -28.45
N LYS A 421 -21.01 43.86 -29.72
CA LYS A 421 -20.86 44.82 -30.80
C LYS A 421 -22.05 45.77 -30.72
N ALA A 422 -21.79 47.04 -30.40
CA ALA A 422 -22.81 48.07 -30.27
C ALA A 422 -23.73 48.14 -31.51
N ASP A 423 -23.14 47.91 -32.70
CA ASP A 423 -23.80 48.02 -34.01
C ASP A 423 -24.25 46.68 -34.63
N ALA A 424 -24.46 45.65 -33.81
CA ALA A 424 -24.94 44.38 -34.35
C ALA A 424 -26.34 44.51 -34.99
N PRO A 425 -26.56 43.88 -36.17
CA PRO A 425 -27.88 43.81 -36.80
C PRO A 425 -28.94 43.25 -35.86
N VAL A 426 -30.16 43.77 -35.95
CA VAL A 426 -31.31 43.35 -35.14
C VAL A 426 -32.30 42.63 -36.04
N TYR A 427 -32.79 41.47 -35.63
CA TYR A 427 -33.76 40.68 -36.39
C TYR A 427 -35.05 40.48 -35.60
N ASN A 428 -36.19 40.40 -36.26
CA ASN A 428 -37.41 39.90 -35.61
C ASN A 428 -37.38 38.36 -35.50
N LEU A 429 -38.40 37.76 -34.88
CA LEU A 429 -38.51 36.31 -34.72
C LEU A 429 -38.66 35.54 -36.04
N ALA A 430 -39.06 36.22 -37.12
CA ALA A 430 -39.13 35.65 -38.47
C ALA A 430 -37.79 35.73 -39.22
N GLY A 431 -36.73 36.24 -38.59
CA GLY A 431 -35.39 36.36 -39.20
C GLY A 431 -35.23 37.55 -40.14
N GLN A 432 -36.17 38.49 -40.14
CA GLN A 432 -36.09 39.71 -40.96
C GLN A 432 -35.29 40.78 -40.22
N LEU A 433 -34.41 41.49 -40.94
CA LEU A 433 -33.68 42.64 -40.39
C LEU A 433 -34.66 43.76 -40.02
N VAL A 434 -34.54 44.31 -38.82
CA VAL A 434 -35.39 45.39 -38.31
C VAL A 434 -34.57 46.58 -37.81
N GLY A 435 -35.15 47.77 -37.92
CA GLY A 435 -34.56 49.02 -37.44
C GLY A 435 -34.63 49.18 -35.91
N LYS A 436 -33.94 50.19 -35.37
CA LYS A 436 -33.88 50.49 -33.92
C LYS A 436 -35.26 50.82 -33.32
N ASP A 437 -36.22 51.20 -34.16
CA ASP A 437 -37.54 51.69 -33.76
C ASP A 437 -38.57 50.55 -33.65
N TYR A 438 -38.17 49.32 -34.01
CA TYR A 438 -39.03 48.14 -33.95
C TYR A 438 -39.43 47.86 -32.50
N LYS A 439 -40.73 47.64 -32.26
CA LYS A 439 -41.27 47.35 -30.93
C LYS A 439 -41.54 45.86 -30.79
N GLY A 440 -41.11 45.28 -29.67
CA GLY A 440 -41.33 43.87 -29.34
C GLY A 440 -40.06 43.04 -29.24
N LEU A 441 -40.23 41.72 -29.31
CA LEU A 441 -39.15 40.75 -29.15
C LEU A 441 -38.28 40.68 -30.42
N VAL A 442 -36.99 40.89 -30.26
CA VAL A 442 -35.98 40.87 -31.33
C VAL A 442 -34.79 39.98 -30.95
N ILE A 443 -34.00 39.61 -31.95
CA ILE A 443 -32.76 38.86 -31.82
C ILE A 443 -31.61 39.80 -32.20
N LYS A 444 -30.70 40.07 -31.26
CA LYS A 444 -29.45 40.83 -31.48
C LYS A 444 -28.29 40.00 -30.92
N ASN A 445 -27.21 39.82 -31.68
CA ASN A 445 -26.06 38.98 -31.26
C ASN A 445 -26.46 37.57 -30.78
N GLY A 446 -27.48 36.96 -31.40
CA GLY A 446 -27.98 35.63 -31.01
C GLY A 446 -28.75 35.57 -29.68
N LYS A 447 -29.01 36.72 -29.04
CA LYS A 447 -29.79 36.81 -27.79
C LYS A 447 -31.13 37.51 -28.04
N LYS A 448 -32.16 37.15 -27.26
CA LYS A 448 -33.49 37.76 -27.32
C LYS A 448 -33.52 39.06 -26.50
N PHE A 449 -34.04 40.14 -27.07
CA PHE A 449 -34.22 41.44 -26.42
C PHE A 449 -35.64 41.96 -26.65
N VAL A 450 -36.17 42.74 -25.71
CA VAL A 450 -37.43 43.46 -25.89
C VAL A 450 -37.11 44.93 -26.10
N ILE A 451 -37.43 45.44 -27.29
CA ILE A 451 -37.39 46.87 -27.56
C ILE A 451 -38.77 47.43 -27.20
N LYS A 452 -38.82 48.24 -26.14
CA LYS A 452 -40.03 48.92 -25.66
C LYS A 452 -40.29 50.18 -26.44
#